data_AF-A0A662A5Y1-F1
#
_entry.id   AF-A0A662A5Y1-F1
#
_cell.length_a   1.000
_cell.length_b   1.000
_cell.length_c   1.000
_cell.angle_alpha   90.00
_cell.angle_beta   90.00
_cell.angle_gamma   90.00
#
_symmetry.space_group_name_H-M   'P 1'
#
loop_
_entity.id
_entity.type
_entity.pdbx_description
1 polymer ?
#
loop_
_entity_poly.entity_id
_entity_poly.type
_entity_poly.pdbx_seq_one_letter_code
_entity_poly.pdbx_strand_id
1 'polypeptide(L)'
;MKFKQLFIISLLIFITYNLFSQEQEIDEDYETLLLDEEEEELPNSAFKPVIAVGRGVFTFVGDIQNKFLSPFHGKFATNATISRNISKCLDFNFFATFGKLNGNQTSLTPSENINFETDIFVGGASLTYNFNHLLKRKRPISPFVSLGVEAIQFNPKGDIYNEDGSTYEYLPNSTIRDNSGRLTSRDYKFETDLRDLDLYGYGKYSLMSFGIPVDVGANVTVSDRVTLRFGNTYHFSFTDFIDNVKEGSGIFKNDAFLYSYASLRIDLFSPADEIVAVEKFKNLKFTVTDKKDEDHDGVDDFNDECPKTVPEAKVDFKGCALDDDNDGVPNYLDKQPNTLLNSVAVGSNGIRIIDSHLIALLYDPDAINRAEVRHYKHKTSKSEKKYNKIPAKFKKLDLNQDNYISVDELQKAIDSLFDFSSNLTVEDIYELQDFFFEQ
;
A
#
# COMPACT_ATOMS: atom_id res chain seq x y z
N MET A 1 -36.33 16.40 34.35
CA MET A 1 -34.90 16.31 34.77
C MET A 1 -33.96 15.66 33.75
N LYS A 2 -34.42 14.86 32.77
CA LYS A 2 -33.51 14.11 31.87
C LYS A 2 -32.93 14.91 30.67
N PHE A 3 -33.54 16.02 30.25
CA PHE A 3 -33.09 16.77 29.06
C PHE A 3 -31.93 17.73 29.33
N LYS A 4 -31.86 18.35 30.52
CA LYS A 4 -30.76 19.26 30.89
C LYS A 4 -29.41 18.53 31.06
N GLN A 5 -29.41 17.27 31.50
CA GLN A 5 -28.18 16.49 31.66
C GLN A 5 -27.58 16.04 30.32
N LEU A 6 -28.42 15.70 29.34
CA LEU A 6 -27.96 15.34 27.98
C LEU A 6 -27.32 16.53 27.25
N PHE A 7 -27.85 17.74 27.43
CA PHE A 7 -27.29 18.94 26.81
C PHE A 7 -25.92 19.33 27.40
N ILE A 8 -25.74 19.16 28.71
CA ILE A 8 -24.46 19.45 29.39
C ILE A 8 -23.37 18.44 28.97
N ILE A 9 -23.73 17.16 28.78
CA ILE A 9 -22.79 16.14 28.30
C ILE A 9 -22.40 16.40 26.83
N SER A 10 -23.35 16.79 25.98
CA SER A 10 -23.06 17.18 24.59
C SER A 10 -22.15 18.41 24.51
N LEU A 11 -22.33 19.39 25.40
CA LEU A 11 -21.51 20.60 25.44
C LEU A 11 -20.09 20.29 25.95
N LEU A 12 -19.94 19.41 26.94
CA LEU A 12 -18.65 18.97 27.46
C LEU A 12 -17.84 18.18 26.42
N ILE A 13 -18.50 17.31 25.64
CA ILE A 13 -17.86 16.59 24.53
C ILE A 13 -17.40 17.58 23.45
N PHE A 14 -18.21 18.59 23.13
CA PHE A 14 -17.85 19.60 22.14
C PHE A 14 -16.66 20.48 22.58
N ILE A 15 -16.55 20.78 23.88
CA ILE A 15 -15.43 21.56 24.44
C ILE A 15 -14.13 20.73 24.47
N THR A 16 -14.20 19.41 24.73
CA THR A 16 -13.01 18.55 24.71
C THR A 16 -12.46 18.30 23.29
N TYR A 17 -13.31 18.36 22.25
CA TYR A 17 -12.86 18.28 20.86
C TYR A 17 -12.01 19.49 20.44
N ASN A 18 -12.39 20.69 20.90
CA ASN A 18 -11.68 21.93 20.52
C ASN A 18 -10.31 22.07 21.21
N LEU A 19 -10.10 21.47 22.39
CA LEU A 19 -8.81 21.51 23.10
C LEU A 19 -7.76 20.54 22.54
N PHE A 20 -8.16 19.54 21.75
CA PHE A 20 -7.24 18.57 21.13
C PHE A 20 -6.81 18.96 19.70
N SER A 21 -7.31 20.08 19.18
CA SER A 21 -7.12 20.47 17.77
C SER A 21 -5.88 21.34 17.52
N GLN A 22 -5.11 21.73 18.55
CA GLN A 22 -4.06 22.75 18.40
C GLN A 22 -2.63 22.20 18.34
N GLU A 23 -2.42 20.89 18.52
CA GLU A 23 -1.07 20.28 18.46
C GLU A 23 -0.88 19.39 17.21
N GLN A 24 -1.90 19.30 16.35
CA GLN A 24 -1.96 18.41 15.19
C GLN A 24 -1.84 19.13 13.84
N GLU A 25 -1.85 20.47 13.82
CA GLU A 25 -1.85 21.29 12.60
C GLU A 25 -0.55 21.17 11.78
N ILE A 26 0.61 20.94 12.42
CA ILE A 26 1.90 20.89 11.70
C ILE A 26 2.11 19.55 10.97
N ASP A 27 1.57 18.44 11.50
CA ASP A 27 1.63 17.13 10.83
C ASP A 27 0.54 17.01 9.74
N GLU A 28 -0.62 17.68 9.88
CA GLU A 28 -1.66 17.70 8.85
C GLU A 28 -1.21 18.43 7.58
N ASP A 29 -0.46 19.54 7.67
CA ASP A 29 0.05 20.25 6.49
C ASP A 29 1.06 19.41 5.68
N TYR A 30 1.90 18.62 6.34
CA TYR A 30 2.83 17.71 5.67
C TYR A 30 2.14 16.47 5.07
N GLU A 31 1.18 15.87 5.77
CA GLU A 31 0.40 14.76 5.21
C GLU A 31 -0.54 15.22 4.08
N THR A 32 -1.12 16.42 4.17
CA THR A 32 -1.97 16.97 3.10
C THR A 32 -1.17 17.32 1.86
N LEU A 33 0.04 17.88 1.99
CA LEU A 33 0.94 18.09 0.85
C LEU A 33 1.36 16.78 0.17
N LEU A 34 1.58 15.70 0.92
CA LEU A 34 1.86 14.36 0.38
C LEU A 34 0.64 13.70 -0.30
N LEU A 35 -0.56 14.07 0.12
CA LEU A 35 -1.82 13.58 -0.46
C LEU A 35 -2.27 14.41 -1.67
N ASP A 36 -1.97 15.71 -1.71
CA ASP A 36 -2.32 16.62 -2.80
C ASP A 36 -1.45 16.37 -4.06
N GLU A 37 -0.22 15.85 -3.92
CA GLU A 37 0.57 15.36 -5.06
C GLU A 37 0.05 14.01 -5.63
N GLU A 38 -0.96 13.36 -5.03
CA GLU A 38 -1.56 12.14 -5.61
C GLU A 38 -2.50 12.39 -6.80
N GLU A 39 -2.81 13.65 -7.15
CA GLU A 39 -3.76 14.03 -8.20
C GLU A 39 -3.13 14.29 -9.59
N GLU A 40 -1.98 13.69 -9.92
CA GLU A 40 -1.58 13.63 -11.33
C GLU A 40 -2.31 12.50 -12.07
N GLU A 41 -3.22 12.91 -12.96
CA GLU A 41 -4.00 12.06 -13.87
C GLU A 41 -3.11 11.03 -14.59
N LEU A 42 -3.28 9.76 -14.22
CA LEU A 42 -2.65 8.65 -14.96
C LEU A 42 -3.16 8.65 -16.42
N PRO A 43 -2.26 8.73 -17.42
CA PRO A 43 -2.65 8.72 -18.81
C PRO A 43 -3.20 7.34 -19.16
N ASN A 44 -4.45 7.29 -19.61
CA ASN A 44 -5.08 6.18 -20.32
C ASN A 44 -4.83 4.80 -19.68
N SER A 45 -5.28 4.62 -18.43
CA SER A 45 -5.22 3.33 -17.74
C SER A 45 -6.02 2.28 -18.52
N ALA A 46 -5.30 1.30 -19.07
CA ALA A 46 -5.88 0.12 -19.71
C ALA A 46 -7.00 -0.49 -18.85
N PHE A 47 -8.03 -1.04 -19.49
CA PHE A 47 -9.10 -1.75 -18.79
C PHE A 47 -8.50 -2.92 -17.99
N LYS A 48 -8.50 -2.81 -16.66
CA LYS A 48 -8.03 -3.85 -15.72
C LYS A 48 -9.25 -4.54 -15.10
N PRO A 49 -9.79 -5.60 -15.72
CA PRO A 49 -10.93 -6.31 -15.17
C PRO A 49 -10.50 -7.16 -14.00
N VAL A 50 -11.26 -7.08 -12.92
CA VAL A 50 -11.13 -8.00 -11.79
C VAL A 50 -12.27 -9.01 -11.88
N ILE A 51 -11.91 -10.29 -11.93
CA ILE A 51 -12.86 -11.38 -12.13
C ILE A 51 -13.18 -11.99 -10.76
N ALA A 52 -14.45 -12.24 -10.49
CA ALA A 52 -14.86 -13.00 -9.33
C ALA A 52 -15.78 -14.15 -9.72
N VAL A 53 -15.59 -15.30 -9.07
CA VAL A 53 -16.47 -16.46 -9.20
C VAL A 53 -16.80 -16.93 -7.80
N GLY A 54 -18.07 -17.20 -7.54
CA GLY A 54 -18.52 -17.64 -6.23
C GLY A 54 -19.68 -18.60 -6.29
N ARG A 55 -20.00 -19.08 -5.10
CA ARG A 55 -21.14 -19.95 -4.86
C ARG A 55 -21.87 -19.48 -3.61
N GLY A 56 -23.16 -19.74 -3.61
CA GLY A 56 -24.03 -19.36 -2.53
C GLY A 56 -25.31 -20.19 -2.51
N VAL A 57 -26.24 -19.71 -1.72
CA VAL A 57 -27.57 -20.30 -1.56
C VAL A 57 -28.59 -19.24 -1.89
N PHE A 58 -29.57 -19.60 -2.73
CA PHE A 58 -30.75 -18.80 -2.95
C PHE A 58 -31.85 -19.20 -1.97
N THR A 59 -32.45 -18.20 -1.32
CA THR A 59 -33.58 -18.35 -0.40
C THR A 59 -34.73 -17.48 -0.91
N PHE A 60 -35.88 -18.10 -1.18
CA PHE A 60 -37.06 -17.38 -1.65
C PHE A 60 -37.69 -16.57 -0.50
N VAL A 61 -38.15 -15.36 -0.81
CA VAL A 61 -38.84 -14.45 0.10
C VAL A 61 -40.03 -13.85 -0.65
N GLY A 62 -41.19 -14.49 -0.53
CA GLY A 62 -42.42 -14.07 -1.19
C GLY A 62 -43.64 -14.67 -0.52
N ASP A 63 -44.67 -14.91 -1.32
CA ASP A 63 -45.97 -15.38 -0.86
C ASP A 63 -45.89 -16.79 -0.27
N ILE A 64 -45.22 -17.71 -0.97
CA ILE A 64 -44.99 -19.08 -0.46
C ILE A 64 -43.91 -19.09 0.62
N GLN A 65 -44.33 -19.25 1.88
CA GLN A 65 -43.43 -19.27 3.02
C GLN A 65 -42.95 -20.68 3.37
N ASN A 66 -41.62 -20.86 3.34
CA ASN A 66 -40.97 -22.05 3.88
C ASN A 66 -41.07 -22.08 5.42
N LYS A 67 -41.23 -23.27 6.01
CA LYS A 67 -41.26 -23.47 7.48
C LYS A 67 -40.03 -22.95 8.22
N PHE A 68 -38.88 -22.90 7.54
CA PHE A 68 -37.62 -22.39 8.07
C PHE A 68 -37.11 -21.26 7.17
N LEU A 69 -37.19 -20.03 7.69
CA LEU A 69 -36.61 -18.86 7.03
C LEU A 69 -35.19 -18.65 7.57
N SER A 70 -34.19 -19.18 6.85
CA SER A 70 -32.78 -18.93 7.14
C SER A 70 -32.08 -18.53 5.84
N PRO A 71 -31.20 -17.53 5.87
CA PRO A 71 -30.46 -17.09 4.68
C PRO A 71 -29.52 -18.18 4.12
N PHE A 72 -29.24 -19.22 4.91
CA PHE A 72 -28.43 -20.37 4.50
C PHE A 72 -29.25 -21.61 4.14
N HIS A 73 -30.58 -21.52 4.17
CA HIS A 73 -31.48 -22.61 3.84
C HIS A 73 -32.13 -22.34 2.49
N GLY A 74 -31.80 -23.18 1.50
CA GLY A 74 -32.24 -23.01 0.12
C GLY A 74 -31.47 -23.89 -0.85
N LYS A 75 -31.46 -23.51 -2.13
CA LYS A 75 -30.78 -24.25 -3.21
C LYS A 75 -29.49 -23.54 -3.62
N PHE A 76 -28.51 -24.32 -4.07
CA PHE A 76 -27.23 -23.76 -4.48
C PHE A 76 -27.35 -22.92 -5.75
N ALA A 77 -26.59 -21.82 -5.77
CA ALA A 77 -26.42 -20.95 -6.92
C ALA A 77 -24.95 -20.60 -7.11
N THR A 78 -24.60 -20.22 -8.33
CA THR A 78 -23.24 -19.84 -8.72
C THR A 78 -23.29 -18.44 -9.31
N ASN A 79 -22.35 -17.59 -8.92
CA ASN A 79 -22.21 -16.25 -9.48
C ASN A 79 -20.86 -16.06 -10.17
N ALA A 80 -20.87 -15.29 -11.24
CA ALA A 80 -19.69 -14.78 -11.92
C ALA A 80 -19.82 -13.27 -12.05
N THR A 81 -18.75 -12.55 -11.69
CA THR A 81 -18.72 -11.09 -11.68
C THR A 81 -17.46 -10.60 -12.37
N ILE A 82 -17.60 -9.59 -13.22
CA ILE A 82 -16.50 -8.84 -13.81
C ILE A 82 -16.61 -7.42 -13.27
N SER A 83 -15.57 -6.95 -12.60
CA SER A 83 -15.56 -5.65 -11.92
C SER A 83 -14.45 -4.76 -12.46
N ARG A 84 -14.68 -3.45 -12.46
CA ARG A 84 -13.71 -2.41 -12.77
C ARG A 84 -13.77 -1.34 -11.69
N ASN A 85 -12.62 -0.97 -11.17
CA ASN A 85 -12.52 0.14 -10.23
C ASN A 85 -12.64 1.46 -11.03
N ILE A 86 -13.65 2.27 -10.71
CA ILE A 86 -13.83 3.61 -11.31
C ILE A 86 -13.04 4.65 -10.51
N SER A 87 -13.07 4.52 -9.18
CA SER A 87 -12.41 5.45 -8.24
C SER A 87 -11.93 4.67 -7.01
N LYS A 88 -11.20 5.32 -6.10
CA LYS A 88 -10.72 4.71 -4.84
C LYS A 88 -11.86 4.12 -3.97
N CYS A 89 -13.09 4.63 -4.10
CA CYS A 89 -14.26 4.23 -3.31
C CYS A 89 -15.38 3.54 -4.11
N LEU A 90 -15.31 3.54 -5.45
CA LEU A 90 -16.39 3.10 -6.32
C LEU A 90 -15.92 2.07 -7.35
N ASP A 91 -16.55 0.91 -7.33
CA ASP A 91 -16.35 -0.16 -8.30
C ASP A 91 -17.64 -0.38 -9.10
N PHE A 92 -17.49 -0.61 -10.40
CA PHE A 92 -18.58 -0.98 -11.29
C PHE A 92 -18.48 -2.45 -11.67
N ASN A 93 -19.57 -3.18 -11.51
CA ASN A 93 -19.61 -4.62 -11.69
C ASN A 93 -20.66 -5.00 -12.72
N PHE A 94 -20.33 -5.97 -13.56
CA PHE A 94 -21.29 -6.80 -14.27
C PHE A 94 -21.33 -8.15 -13.60
N PHE A 95 -22.53 -8.67 -13.34
CA PHE A 95 -22.69 -9.96 -12.69
C PHE A 95 -23.71 -10.82 -13.43
N ALA A 96 -23.49 -12.12 -13.37
CA ALA A 96 -24.42 -13.14 -13.80
C ALA A 96 -24.50 -14.22 -12.72
N THR A 97 -25.71 -14.51 -12.25
CA THR A 97 -25.98 -15.52 -11.22
C THR A 97 -26.99 -16.51 -11.76
N PHE A 98 -26.69 -17.80 -11.65
CA PHE A 98 -27.58 -18.86 -12.08
C PHE A 98 -27.74 -19.90 -10.97
N GLY A 99 -28.96 -20.41 -10.85
CA GLY A 99 -29.29 -21.37 -9.80
C GLY A 99 -30.77 -21.72 -9.82
N LYS A 100 -31.22 -22.32 -8.73
CA LYS A 100 -32.60 -22.70 -8.54
C LYS A 100 -33.15 -22.05 -7.28
N LEU A 101 -34.43 -21.71 -7.30
CA LEU A 101 -35.20 -21.34 -6.11
C LEU A 101 -36.21 -22.41 -5.80
N ASN A 102 -36.57 -22.56 -4.53
CA ASN A 102 -37.65 -23.44 -4.12
C ASN A 102 -38.47 -22.84 -2.99
N GLY A 103 -39.75 -23.19 -2.98
CA GLY A 103 -40.67 -22.90 -1.88
C GLY A 103 -41.57 -24.09 -1.63
N ASN A 104 -41.89 -24.31 -0.35
CA ASN A 104 -42.77 -25.37 0.09
C ASN A 104 -43.59 -24.88 1.29
N GLN A 105 -44.86 -24.62 1.02
CA GLN A 105 -45.85 -24.29 2.02
C GLN A 105 -46.69 -25.52 2.35
N THR A 106 -46.84 -25.78 3.64
CA THR A 106 -47.80 -26.79 4.10
C THR A 106 -48.77 -26.17 5.10
N SER A 107 -50.06 -26.23 4.80
CA SER A 107 -51.16 -25.73 5.63
C SER A 107 -52.09 -26.87 6.05
N LEU A 108 -52.92 -26.62 7.06
CA LEU A 108 -53.99 -27.53 7.47
C LEU A 108 -55.14 -27.55 6.45
N THR A 109 -55.26 -26.50 5.63
CA THR A 109 -56.20 -26.42 4.51
C THR A 109 -55.57 -27.09 3.28
N PRO A 110 -56.13 -28.20 2.76
CA PRO A 110 -55.59 -28.92 1.61
C PRO A 110 -55.24 -28.08 0.38
N SER A 111 -56.07 -27.09 0.07
CA SER A 111 -55.96 -26.22 -1.11
C SER A 111 -54.84 -25.19 -1.04
N GLU A 112 -54.21 -25.02 0.12
CA GLU A 112 -53.11 -24.06 0.34
C GLU A 112 -51.73 -24.74 0.35
N ASN A 113 -51.67 -26.05 0.10
CA ASN A 113 -50.41 -26.79 0.00
C ASN A 113 -49.80 -26.62 -1.38
N ILE A 114 -48.86 -25.68 -1.50
CA ILE A 114 -48.20 -25.34 -2.76
C ILE A 114 -46.69 -25.59 -2.61
N ASN A 115 -46.11 -26.17 -3.66
CA ASN A 115 -44.67 -26.30 -3.80
C ASN A 115 -44.26 -25.75 -5.17
N PHE A 116 -43.02 -25.27 -5.26
CA PHE A 116 -42.45 -24.88 -6.52
C PHE A 116 -40.92 -25.00 -6.50
N GLU A 117 -40.35 -25.22 -7.67
CA GLU A 117 -38.93 -25.04 -7.96
C GLU A 117 -38.81 -24.22 -9.24
N THR A 118 -38.08 -23.11 -9.16
CA THR A 118 -37.92 -22.17 -10.28
C THR A 118 -36.46 -22.14 -10.69
N ASP A 119 -36.19 -22.39 -11.97
CA ASP A 119 -34.86 -22.18 -12.55
C ASP A 119 -34.67 -20.67 -12.77
N ILE A 120 -33.61 -20.08 -12.23
CA ILE A 120 -33.38 -18.64 -12.27
C ILE A 120 -32.01 -18.31 -12.85
N PHE A 121 -32.03 -17.36 -13.78
CA PHE A 121 -30.86 -16.70 -14.32
C PHE A 121 -31.01 -15.18 -14.12
N VAL A 122 -30.07 -14.58 -13.42
CA VAL A 122 -30.02 -13.15 -13.15
C VAL A 122 -28.80 -12.57 -13.83
N GLY A 123 -28.96 -11.48 -14.57
CA GLY A 123 -27.86 -10.76 -15.20
C GLY A 123 -28.04 -9.26 -15.03
N GLY A 124 -26.99 -8.54 -14.61
CA GLY A 124 -27.13 -7.13 -14.32
C GLY A 124 -25.81 -6.38 -14.18
N ALA A 125 -25.96 -5.11 -13.82
CA ALA A 125 -24.86 -4.23 -13.49
C ALA A 125 -25.09 -3.60 -12.11
N SER A 126 -24.03 -3.45 -11.32
CA SER A 126 -24.09 -2.84 -9.99
C SER A 126 -22.92 -1.91 -9.74
N LEU A 127 -23.16 -0.91 -8.92
CA LEU A 127 -22.14 -0.02 -8.38
C LEU A 127 -21.88 -0.44 -6.93
N THR A 128 -20.64 -0.77 -6.59
CA THR A 128 -20.21 -1.09 -5.22
C THR A 128 -19.48 0.11 -4.65
N TYR A 129 -19.88 0.50 -3.44
CA TYR A 129 -19.22 1.51 -2.63
C TYR A 129 -18.42 0.84 -1.52
N ASN A 130 -17.11 1.13 -1.50
CA ASN A 130 -16.18 0.65 -0.51
C ASN A 130 -15.93 1.74 0.54
N PHE A 131 -16.05 1.41 1.83
CA PHE A 131 -15.87 2.36 2.94
C PHE A 131 -14.38 2.64 3.26
N ASN A 132 -13.47 2.40 2.33
CA ASN A 132 -12.03 2.48 2.56
C ASN A 132 -11.58 3.87 3.01
N HIS A 133 -12.24 4.95 2.57
CA HIS A 133 -11.96 6.33 2.98
C HIS A 133 -12.42 6.65 4.43
N LEU A 134 -13.45 5.98 4.96
CA LEU A 134 -13.89 6.15 6.37
C LEU A 134 -12.98 5.39 7.35
N LEU A 135 -12.24 4.40 6.85
CA LEU A 135 -11.45 3.49 7.66
C LEU A 135 -9.97 3.90 7.57
N LYS A 136 -9.51 4.71 8.54
CA LYS A 136 -8.14 5.30 8.62
C LYS A 136 -6.95 4.31 8.65
N ARG A 137 -7.15 3.00 8.44
CA ARG A 137 -6.07 2.00 8.43
C ARG A 137 -6.38 0.83 7.51
N LYS A 138 -5.39 0.37 6.73
CA LYS A 138 -5.49 -0.84 5.88
C LYS A 138 -5.84 -2.03 6.79
N ARG A 139 -7.08 -2.52 6.71
CA ARG A 139 -7.58 -3.67 7.47
C ARG A 139 -7.76 -4.86 6.53
N PRO A 140 -7.58 -6.10 7.02
CA PRO A 140 -7.79 -7.30 6.21
C PRO A 140 -9.26 -7.50 5.82
N ILE A 141 -10.18 -6.83 6.52
CA ILE A 141 -11.63 -6.92 6.29
C ILE A 141 -12.15 -5.51 5.96
N SER A 142 -12.76 -5.35 4.79
CA SER A 142 -13.39 -4.11 4.35
C SER A 142 -14.88 -4.34 4.03
N PRO A 143 -15.80 -3.60 4.69
CA PRO A 143 -17.22 -3.68 4.35
C PRO A 143 -17.48 -3.00 3.01
N PHE A 144 -18.53 -3.46 2.33
CA PHE A 144 -19.03 -2.83 1.11
C PHE A 144 -20.56 -2.87 1.07
N VAL A 145 -21.12 -1.93 0.30
CA VAL A 145 -22.53 -1.94 -0.09
C VAL A 145 -22.60 -1.78 -1.60
N SER A 146 -23.49 -2.50 -2.26
CA SER A 146 -23.74 -2.38 -3.69
C SER A 146 -25.20 -2.17 -3.99
N LEU A 147 -25.47 -1.37 -5.02
CA LEU A 147 -26.79 -1.17 -5.59
C LEU A 147 -26.70 -1.34 -7.10
N GLY A 148 -27.68 -1.97 -7.72
CA GLY A 148 -27.66 -2.20 -9.16
C GLY A 148 -29.01 -2.26 -9.83
N VAL A 149 -28.98 -2.70 -11.07
CA VAL A 149 -30.14 -3.04 -11.89
C VAL A 149 -29.90 -4.41 -12.51
N GLU A 150 -30.95 -5.22 -12.59
CA GLU A 150 -30.83 -6.58 -13.11
C GLU A 150 -32.03 -7.00 -13.94
N ALA A 151 -31.77 -7.92 -14.86
CA ALA A 151 -32.78 -8.70 -15.56
C ALA A 151 -32.83 -10.10 -14.95
N ILE A 152 -34.04 -10.56 -14.65
CA ILE A 152 -34.33 -11.83 -14.00
C ILE A 152 -35.11 -12.67 -15.00
N GLN A 153 -34.52 -13.77 -15.44
CA GLN A 153 -35.20 -14.83 -16.17
C GLN A 153 -35.54 -15.95 -15.20
N PHE A 154 -36.80 -16.37 -15.19
CA PHE A 154 -37.30 -17.39 -14.28
C PHE A 154 -38.18 -18.40 -15.02
N ASN A 155 -38.22 -19.65 -14.57
CA ASN A 155 -39.12 -20.67 -15.10
C ASN A 155 -39.70 -21.53 -13.96
N PRO A 156 -40.94 -21.28 -13.52
CA PRO A 156 -41.52 -21.94 -12.36
C PRO A 156 -42.09 -23.32 -12.69
N LYS A 157 -41.67 -24.33 -11.93
CA LYS A 157 -42.11 -25.71 -12.07
C LYS A 157 -42.71 -26.22 -10.77
N GLY A 158 -43.71 -27.09 -10.88
CA GLY A 158 -44.45 -27.68 -9.78
C GLY A 158 -44.26 -29.20 -9.71
N ASP A 159 -44.32 -29.73 -8.50
CA ASP A 159 -44.33 -31.16 -8.22
C ASP A 159 -45.78 -31.60 -7.92
N ILE A 160 -46.45 -32.05 -8.98
CA ILE A 160 -47.90 -32.35 -9.00
C ILE A 160 -48.18 -33.85 -9.18
N TYR A 161 -47.28 -34.59 -9.83
CA TYR A 161 -47.45 -36.00 -10.15
C TYR A 161 -46.48 -36.87 -9.36
N ASN A 162 -46.94 -38.04 -8.93
CA ASN A 162 -46.10 -39.10 -8.36
C ASN A 162 -45.31 -39.83 -9.46
N GLU A 163 -44.36 -40.68 -9.06
CA GLU A 163 -43.57 -41.56 -9.94
C GLU A 163 -44.45 -42.47 -10.84
N ASP A 164 -45.66 -42.81 -10.41
CA ASP A 164 -46.66 -43.59 -11.16
C ASP A 164 -47.55 -42.75 -12.09
N GLY A 165 -47.36 -41.43 -12.14
CA GLY A 165 -48.12 -40.48 -12.99
C GLY A 165 -49.45 -39.99 -12.39
N SER A 166 -49.76 -40.36 -11.14
CA SER A 166 -50.98 -39.93 -10.46
C SER A 166 -50.79 -38.67 -9.62
N THR A 167 -51.81 -37.83 -9.50
CA THR A 167 -51.75 -36.54 -8.80
C THR A 167 -51.71 -36.69 -7.28
N TYR A 168 -50.99 -35.79 -6.59
CA TYR A 168 -51.01 -35.74 -5.12
C TYR A 168 -52.33 -35.17 -4.59
N GLU A 169 -52.98 -35.89 -3.68
CA GLU A 169 -54.10 -35.41 -2.88
C GLU A 169 -53.63 -35.08 -1.47
N TYR A 170 -53.81 -33.82 -1.05
CA TYR A 170 -53.51 -33.39 0.31
C TYR A 170 -54.75 -33.55 1.19
N LEU A 171 -54.63 -34.27 2.31
CA LEU A 171 -55.72 -34.35 3.28
C LEU A 171 -55.50 -33.40 4.47
N PRO A 172 -56.57 -33.00 5.20
CA PRO A 172 -56.47 -32.11 6.36
C PRO A 172 -55.60 -32.64 7.51
N ASN A 173 -55.30 -33.94 7.52
CA ASN A 173 -54.36 -34.56 8.47
C ASN A 173 -52.88 -34.42 8.05
N SER A 174 -52.58 -33.56 7.07
CA SER A 174 -51.24 -33.36 6.49
C SER A 174 -50.61 -34.61 5.86
N THR A 175 -51.41 -35.66 5.60
CA THR A 175 -50.95 -36.83 4.85
C THR A 175 -51.15 -36.60 3.36
N ILE A 176 -50.18 -37.04 2.57
CA ILE A 176 -50.24 -37.01 1.12
C ILE A 176 -50.69 -38.39 0.64
N ARG A 177 -51.69 -38.41 -0.25
CA ARG A 177 -52.20 -39.65 -0.83
C ARG A 177 -52.19 -39.58 -2.35
N ASP A 178 -52.12 -40.76 -2.95
CA ASP A 178 -52.39 -40.93 -4.36
C ASP A 178 -53.90 -40.89 -4.64
N ASN A 179 -54.33 -40.69 -5.89
CA ASN A 179 -55.71 -40.81 -6.38
C ASN A 179 -56.37 -42.15 -5.99
N SER A 180 -55.57 -43.18 -5.70
CA SER A 180 -56.02 -44.49 -5.20
C SER A 180 -56.21 -44.55 -3.67
N GLY A 181 -56.04 -43.43 -2.96
CA GLY A 181 -56.13 -43.32 -1.49
C GLY A 181 -54.98 -43.94 -0.71
N ARG A 182 -53.89 -44.33 -1.38
CA ARG A 182 -52.68 -44.90 -0.75
C ARG A 182 -51.80 -43.78 -0.19
N LEU A 183 -51.22 -43.98 0.98
CA LEU A 183 -50.25 -43.05 1.55
C LEU A 183 -49.02 -42.98 0.63
N THR A 184 -48.70 -41.79 0.13
CA THR A 184 -47.54 -41.56 -0.74
C THR A 184 -46.68 -40.43 -0.19
N SER A 185 -45.46 -40.31 -0.67
CA SER A 185 -44.53 -39.23 -0.37
C SER A 185 -44.13 -38.54 -1.66
N ARG A 186 -43.85 -37.22 -1.59
CA ARG A 186 -43.34 -36.47 -2.72
C ARG A 186 -42.01 -37.03 -3.20
N ASP A 187 -41.84 -37.12 -4.51
CA ASP A 187 -40.58 -37.52 -5.13
C ASP A 187 -39.65 -36.31 -5.39
N TYR A 188 -40.16 -35.08 -5.19
CA TYR A 188 -39.45 -33.82 -5.38
C TYR A 188 -38.93 -33.62 -6.82
N LYS A 189 -39.60 -34.23 -7.81
CA LYS A 189 -39.33 -33.99 -9.23
C LYS A 189 -40.30 -32.94 -9.77
N PHE A 190 -39.77 -31.73 -9.95
CA PHE A 190 -40.53 -30.61 -10.52
C PHE A 190 -40.55 -30.70 -12.05
N GLU A 191 -41.41 -31.56 -12.58
CA GLU A 191 -41.51 -31.84 -14.02
C GLU A 191 -42.52 -30.93 -14.74
N THR A 192 -43.49 -30.38 -14.01
CA THR A 192 -44.63 -29.72 -14.63
C THR A 192 -44.44 -28.21 -14.67
N ASP A 193 -44.50 -27.62 -15.87
CA ASP A 193 -44.44 -26.18 -16.05
C ASP A 193 -45.73 -25.53 -15.55
N LEU A 194 -45.61 -24.70 -14.50
CA LEU A 194 -46.76 -24.08 -13.83
C LEU A 194 -47.44 -23.02 -14.72
N ARG A 195 -46.70 -22.44 -15.66
CA ARG A 195 -47.23 -21.46 -16.62
C ARG A 195 -48.06 -22.12 -17.72
N ASP A 196 -47.66 -23.30 -18.19
CA ASP A 196 -48.41 -24.02 -19.22
C ASP A 196 -49.67 -24.71 -18.65
N LEU A 197 -49.66 -25.09 -17.37
CA LEU A 197 -50.83 -25.62 -16.68
C LEU A 197 -51.94 -24.59 -16.44
N ASP A 198 -51.56 -23.32 -16.26
CA ASP A 198 -52.45 -22.18 -16.03
C ASP A 198 -53.53 -22.43 -14.95
N LEU A 199 -53.11 -22.98 -13.81
CA LEU A 199 -54.01 -23.37 -12.70
C LEU A 199 -54.90 -22.24 -12.19
N TYR A 200 -54.44 -20.99 -12.33
CA TYR A 200 -55.12 -19.79 -11.82
C TYR A 200 -55.70 -18.88 -12.93
N GLY A 201 -55.62 -19.28 -14.20
CA GLY A 201 -56.15 -18.51 -15.33
C GLY A 201 -55.41 -17.19 -15.60
N TYR A 202 -54.12 -17.13 -15.28
CA TYR A 202 -53.25 -15.98 -15.56
C TYR A 202 -52.83 -15.93 -17.05
N GLY A 203 -52.92 -17.06 -17.75
CA GLY A 203 -52.40 -17.22 -19.11
C GLY A 203 -50.87 -17.19 -19.17
N LYS A 204 -50.32 -17.11 -20.37
CA LYS A 204 -48.87 -17.12 -20.60
C LYS A 204 -48.22 -15.77 -20.27
N TYR A 205 -47.84 -15.58 -19.01
CA TYR A 205 -47.09 -14.39 -18.56
C TYR A 205 -45.62 -14.39 -19.05
N SER A 206 -44.90 -13.29 -18.87
CA SER A 206 -43.48 -13.16 -19.26
C SER A 206 -42.58 -13.89 -18.27
N LEU A 207 -41.64 -14.70 -18.77
CA LEU A 207 -40.60 -15.36 -17.98
C LEU A 207 -39.36 -14.47 -17.72
N MET A 208 -39.43 -13.21 -18.16
CA MET A 208 -38.39 -12.21 -17.95
C MET A 208 -38.99 -11.02 -17.21
N SER A 209 -38.31 -10.59 -16.15
CA SER A 209 -38.61 -9.44 -15.31
C SER A 209 -37.35 -8.62 -15.07
N PHE A 210 -37.51 -7.46 -14.45
CA PHE A 210 -36.41 -6.63 -13.98
C PHE A 210 -36.44 -6.55 -12.46
N GLY A 211 -35.31 -6.17 -11.87
CA GLY A 211 -35.19 -6.02 -10.44
C GLY A 211 -34.09 -5.06 -10.03
N ILE A 212 -34.02 -4.84 -8.72
CA ILE A 212 -33.00 -4.04 -8.05
C ILE A 212 -32.29 -4.95 -7.05
N PRO A 213 -31.03 -5.35 -7.31
CA PRO A 213 -30.21 -6.01 -6.32
C PRO A 213 -29.62 -4.99 -5.35
N VAL A 214 -29.75 -5.28 -4.06
CA VAL A 214 -29.05 -4.58 -2.97
C VAL A 214 -28.12 -5.58 -2.31
N ASP A 215 -26.82 -5.36 -2.41
CA ASP A 215 -25.79 -6.26 -1.88
C ASP A 215 -25.09 -5.62 -0.69
N VAL A 216 -24.92 -6.38 0.39
CA VAL A 216 -24.18 -5.94 1.58
C VAL A 216 -23.25 -7.06 2.00
N GLY A 217 -22.00 -6.72 2.27
CA GLY A 217 -21.02 -7.73 2.64
C GLY A 217 -19.68 -7.18 3.10
N ALA A 218 -18.73 -8.10 3.17
CA ALA A 218 -17.35 -7.81 3.52
C ALA A 218 -16.38 -8.52 2.57
N ASN A 219 -15.35 -7.79 2.17
CA ASN A 219 -14.20 -8.28 1.45
C ASN A 219 -13.09 -8.63 2.46
N VAL A 220 -12.51 -9.80 2.31
CA VAL A 220 -11.39 -10.30 3.11
C VAL A 220 -10.18 -10.45 2.20
N THR A 221 -9.16 -9.63 2.40
CA THR A 221 -7.92 -9.70 1.62
C THR A 221 -7.09 -10.90 2.07
N VAL A 222 -6.87 -11.87 1.18
CA VAL A 222 -6.05 -13.07 1.46
C VAL A 222 -4.61 -12.87 0.98
N SER A 223 -4.47 -12.21 -0.17
CA SER A 223 -3.20 -11.85 -0.81
C SER A 223 -3.42 -10.59 -1.65
N ASP A 224 -2.36 -9.97 -2.15
CA ASP A 224 -2.42 -8.74 -2.96
C ASP A 224 -3.31 -8.87 -4.20
N ARG A 225 -3.49 -10.10 -4.71
CA ARG A 225 -4.28 -10.40 -5.91
C ARG A 225 -5.55 -11.18 -5.64
N VAL A 226 -5.75 -11.65 -4.41
CA VAL A 226 -6.85 -12.57 -4.07
C VAL A 226 -7.64 -12.03 -2.89
N THR A 227 -8.92 -11.79 -3.12
CA THR A 227 -9.86 -11.32 -2.10
C THR A 227 -11.02 -12.30 -2.02
N LEU A 228 -11.36 -12.74 -0.82
CA LEU A 228 -12.58 -13.49 -0.55
C LEU A 228 -13.70 -12.52 -0.20
N ARG A 229 -14.79 -12.53 -0.96
CA ARG A 229 -15.95 -11.67 -0.75
C ARG A 229 -17.11 -12.49 -0.24
N PHE A 230 -17.63 -12.10 0.92
CA PHE A 230 -18.82 -12.67 1.53
C PHE A 230 -19.92 -11.62 1.49
N GLY A 231 -21.11 -11.99 1.03
CA GLY A 231 -22.19 -11.04 0.86
C GLY A 231 -23.56 -11.68 0.96
N ASN A 232 -24.55 -10.82 1.19
CA ASN A 232 -25.96 -11.14 1.07
C ASN A 232 -26.56 -10.13 0.11
N THR A 233 -27.02 -10.62 -1.03
CA THR A 233 -27.74 -9.83 -2.02
C THR A 233 -29.23 -10.06 -1.85
N TYR A 234 -29.98 -8.98 -1.65
CA TYR A 234 -31.42 -9.00 -1.67
C TYR A 234 -31.90 -8.51 -3.05
N HIS A 235 -32.58 -9.38 -3.78
CA HIS A 235 -33.09 -9.12 -5.12
C HIS A 235 -34.55 -8.70 -5.04
N PHE A 236 -34.82 -7.40 -5.20
CA PHE A 236 -36.19 -6.90 -5.34
C PHE A 236 -36.66 -7.13 -6.77
N SER A 237 -37.61 -8.03 -7.00
CA SER A 237 -38.14 -8.28 -8.33
C SER A 237 -39.38 -7.42 -8.62
N PHE A 238 -39.59 -7.07 -9.88
CA PHE A 238 -40.79 -6.35 -10.31
C PHE A 238 -41.96 -7.28 -10.69
N THR A 239 -41.84 -8.57 -10.43
CA THR A 239 -42.83 -9.59 -10.80
C THR A 239 -43.33 -10.34 -9.56
N ASP A 240 -44.55 -10.85 -9.66
CA ASP A 240 -45.27 -11.61 -8.63
C ASP A 240 -45.61 -12.99 -9.20
N PHE A 241 -44.65 -13.60 -9.88
CA PHE A 241 -44.85 -14.81 -10.68
C PHE A 241 -43.64 -15.74 -10.61
N ILE A 242 -42.66 -15.46 -9.77
CA ILE A 242 -41.47 -16.31 -9.60
C ILE A 242 -41.89 -17.67 -9.03
N ASP A 243 -42.96 -17.70 -8.25
CA ASP A 243 -43.55 -18.91 -7.66
C ASP A 243 -44.91 -19.30 -8.27
N ASN A 244 -45.36 -18.57 -9.32
CA ASN A 244 -46.65 -18.72 -9.99
C ASN A 244 -47.89 -18.42 -9.09
N VAL A 245 -47.72 -17.71 -7.98
CA VAL A 245 -48.80 -17.23 -7.12
C VAL A 245 -48.80 -15.70 -7.13
N LYS A 246 -49.99 -15.10 -7.13
CA LYS A 246 -50.16 -13.64 -7.12
C LYS A 246 -51.01 -13.20 -5.94
N GLU A 247 -50.41 -12.67 -4.89
CA GLU A 247 -51.12 -12.13 -3.73
C GLU A 247 -51.13 -10.59 -3.69
N GLY A 248 -50.25 -9.92 -4.46
CA GLY A 248 -50.00 -8.49 -4.32
C GLY A 248 -49.76 -7.68 -5.60
N SER A 249 -49.62 -6.37 -5.43
CA SER A 249 -49.15 -5.46 -6.47
C SER A 249 -48.34 -4.35 -5.82
N GLY A 250 -47.01 -4.38 -5.94
CA GLY A 250 -46.09 -3.33 -5.48
C GLY A 250 -44.69 -3.87 -5.19
N ILE A 251 -43.66 -3.02 -5.31
CA ILE A 251 -42.24 -3.45 -5.23
C ILE A 251 -41.88 -4.20 -3.92
N PHE A 252 -42.55 -3.89 -2.80
CA PHE A 252 -42.35 -4.58 -1.51
C PHE A 252 -43.30 -5.76 -1.27
N LYS A 253 -44.26 -5.97 -2.17
CA LYS A 253 -45.23 -7.09 -2.15
C LYS A 253 -44.94 -8.14 -3.22
N ASN A 254 -44.26 -7.73 -4.28
CA ASN A 254 -43.76 -8.61 -5.31
C ASN A 254 -42.74 -9.60 -4.74
N ASP A 255 -42.57 -10.71 -5.43
CA ASP A 255 -41.57 -11.72 -5.10
C ASP A 255 -40.16 -11.13 -4.96
N ALA A 256 -39.46 -11.58 -3.93
CA ALA A 256 -38.06 -11.29 -3.73
C ALA A 256 -37.30 -12.59 -3.43
N PHE A 257 -35.98 -12.51 -3.51
CA PHE A 257 -35.14 -13.60 -3.07
C PHE A 257 -33.80 -13.07 -2.54
N LEU A 258 -33.25 -13.84 -1.61
CA LEU A 258 -31.96 -13.58 -1.00
C LEU A 258 -30.91 -14.51 -1.63
N TYR A 259 -29.73 -13.97 -1.89
CA TYR A 259 -28.56 -14.73 -2.29
C TYR A 259 -27.42 -14.52 -1.28
N SER A 260 -27.17 -15.52 -0.46
CA SER A 260 -26.06 -15.52 0.49
C SER A 260 -24.87 -16.26 -0.13
N TYR A 261 -23.74 -15.59 -0.30
CA TYR A 261 -22.64 -16.12 -1.11
C TYR A 261 -21.24 -15.88 -0.53
N ALA A 262 -20.33 -16.74 -0.99
CA ALA A 262 -18.89 -16.56 -0.88
C ALA A 262 -18.30 -16.60 -2.29
N SER A 263 -17.49 -15.60 -2.63
CA SER A 263 -16.88 -15.47 -3.95
C SER A 263 -15.38 -15.20 -3.83
N LEU A 264 -14.63 -15.81 -4.74
CA LEU A 264 -13.21 -15.59 -4.90
C LEU A 264 -13.02 -14.52 -5.97
N ARG A 265 -12.51 -13.37 -5.58
CA ARG A 265 -12.17 -12.24 -6.44
C ARG A 265 -10.66 -12.27 -6.71
N ILE A 266 -10.29 -12.28 -7.99
CA ILE A 266 -8.92 -12.38 -8.47
C ILE A 266 -8.61 -11.17 -9.35
N ASP A 267 -7.62 -10.39 -8.94
CA ASP A 267 -7.04 -9.32 -9.74
C ASP A 267 -5.84 -9.86 -10.54
N LEU A 268 -5.97 -9.90 -11.87
CA LEU A 268 -4.97 -10.45 -12.77
C LEU A 268 -4.11 -9.37 -13.44
N PHE A 269 -4.52 -8.10 -13.42
CA PHE A 269 -3.99 -7.07 -14.31
C PHE A 269 -3.50 -5.80 -13.58
N SER A 270 -3.80 -5.65 -12.29
CA SER A 270 -3.25 -4.55 -11.51
C SER A 270 -1.80 -4.81 -11.10
N PRO A 271 -0.91 -3.80 -11.20
CA PRO A 271 0.43 -3.89 -10.63
C PRO A 271 0.31 -4.08 -9.11
N ALA A 272 1.24 -4.85 -8.53
CA ALA A 272 1.28 -5.03 -7.08
C ALA A 272 1.50 -3.67 -6.40
N ASP A 273 0.82 -3.43 -5.27
CA ASP A 273 0.92 -2.18 -4.49
C ASP A 273 2.38 -1.79 -4.23
N GLU A 274 3.26 -2.76 -4.00
CA GLU A 274 4.70 -2.55 -3.78
C GLU A 274 5.41 -1.93 -5.00
N ILE A 275 5.06 -2.35 -6.22
CA ILE A 275 5.68 -1.82 -7.46
C ILE A 275 5.23 -0.38 -7.66
N VAL A 276 3.94 -0.09 -7.43
CA VAL A 276 3.39 1.28 -7.53
C VAL A 276 4.01 2.18 -6.47
N ALA A 277 4.18 1.69 -5.24
CA ALA A 277 4.84 2.44 -4.18
C ALA A 277 6.29 2.77 -4.55
N VAL A 278 7.06 1.79 -5.02
CA VAL A 278 8.45 2.00 -5.45
C VAL A 278 8.54 2.98 -6.63
N GLU A 279 7.63 2.92 -7.60
CA GLU A 279 7.58 3.89 -8.70
C GLU A 279 7.20 5.30 -8.23
N LYS A 280 6.23 5.42 -7.32
CA LYS A 280 5.88 6.72 -6.71
C LYS A 280 7.04 7.30 -5.92
N PHE A 281 7.73 6.51 -5.10
CA PHE A 281 8.91 6.96 -4.35
C PHE A 281 10.11 7.30 -5.25
N LYS A 282 10.25 6.69 -6.43
CA LYS A 282 11.26 7.08 -7.41
C LYS A 282 11.01 8.48 -8.00
N ASN A 283 9.74 8.89 -8.07
CA ASN A 283 9.33 10.17 -8.64
C ASN A 283 9.19 11.28 -7.60
N LEU A 284 9.17 10.95 -6.31
CA LEU A 284 9.41 11.88 -5.21
C LEU A 284 10.86 12.37 -5.27
N LYS A 285 11.08 13.33 -6.16
CA LYS A 285 12.26 14.17 -6.18
C LYS A 285 12.13 15.04 -4.94
N PHE A 286 12.95 14.77 -3.92
CA PHE A 286 13.07 15.58 -2.69
C PHE A 286 13.43 17.03 -3.05
N THR A 287 12.47 17.84 -3.48
CA THR A 287 12.68 19.21 -3.96
C THR A 287 12.54 20.23 -2.85
N VAL A 288 12.02 19.84 -1.69
CA VAL A 288 11.70 20.75 -0.58
C VAL A 288 12.89 20.95 0.37
N THR A 289 13.89 20.07 0.36
CA THR A 289 15.03 20.14 1.31
C THR A 289 16.32 20.68 0.68
N ASP A 290 16.40 20.75 -0.65
CA ASP A 290 17.66 20.98 -1.37
C ASP A 290 18.03 22.46 -1.55
N LYS A 291 17.22 23.43 -1.09
CA LYS A 291 17.44 24.87 -1.31
C LYS A 291 17.43 25.74 -0.06
N LYS A 292 17.62 25.13 1.11
CA LYS A 292 17.73 25.90 2.34
C LYS A 292 19.17 26.38 2.47
N ASP A 293 19.35 27.65 2.77
CA ASP A 293 20.63 28.32 3.02
C ASP A 293 20.47 29.05 4.36
N GLU A 294 21.02 28.46 5.43
CA GLU A 294 20.82 28.94 6.81
C GLU A 294 21.63 30.21 7.11
N ASP A 295 22.83 30.35 6.54
CA ASP A 295 23.73 31.49 6.78
C ASP A 295 23.71 32.57 5.67
N HIS A 296 22.94 32.32 4.62
CA HIS A 296 22.63 33.24 3.52
C HIS A 296 23.87 33.65 2.72
N ASP A 297 24.83 32.75 2.58
CA ASP A 297 26.06 32.99 1.82
C ASP A 297 25.92 32.68 0.32
N GLY A 298 24.78 32.12 -0.10
CA GLY A 298 24.45 31.81 -1.49
C GLY A 298 24.74 30.36 -1.90
N VAL A 299 25.14 29.50 -0.96
CA VAL A 299 25.31 28.06 -1.16
C VAL A 299 24.29 27.30 -0.29
N ASP A 300 23.55 26.36 -0.90
CA ASP A 300 22.56 25.57 -0.16
C ASP A 300 23.24 24.71 0.94
N ASP A 301 22.62 24.58 2.11
CA ASP A 301 23.11 23.86 3.32
C ASP A 301 23.65 22.44 3.00
N PHE A 302 23.10 21.78 1.98
CA PHE A 302 23.52 20.44 1.57
C PHE A 302 24.88 20.44 0.85
N ASN A 303 25.20 21.53 0.16
CA ASN A 303 26.44 21.72 -0.60
C ASN A 303 27.45 22.63 0.13
N ASP A 304 27.05 23.23 1.26
CA ASP A 304 27.91 24.09 2.08
C ASP A 304 28.87 23.27 2.97
N GLU A 305 30.17 23.43 2.73
CA GLU A 305 31.25 22.82 3.53
C GLU A 305 31.61 23.67 4.77
N CYS A 306 31.19 24.94 4.81
CA CYS A 306 31.58 25.94 5.79
C CYS A 306 30.37 26.57 6.49
N PRO A 307 29.67 25.81 7.36
CA PRO A 307 28.47 26.31 8.01
C PRO A 307 28.75 27.51 8.91
N LYS A 308 27.93 28.56 8.77
CA LYS A 308 27.98 29.85 9.49
C LYS A 308 28.99 30.83 8.90
N THR A 309 29.07 30.91 7.58
CA THR A 309 29.73 32.03 6.95
C THR A 309 29.03 33.34 7.31
N VAL A 310 29.81 34.40 7.53
CA VAL A 310 29.21 35.69 7.89
C VAL A 310 28.43 36.24 6.67
N PRO A 311 27.23 36.80 6.88
CA PRO A 311 26.46 37.39 5.80
C PRO A 311 27.30 38.41 5.02
N GLU A 312 27.24 38.38 3.69
CA GLU A 312 27.99 39.23 2.75
C GLU A 312 29.50 38.94 2.59
N ALA A 313 30.05 37.91 3.23
CA ALA A 313 31.39 37.44 2.88
C ALA A 313 31.40 36.89 1.45
N LYS A 314 32.49 37.14 0.72
CA LYS A 314 32.70 36.48 -0.57
C LYS A 314 33.10 35.03 -0.31
N VAL A 315 32.23 34.12 -0.73
CA VAL A 315 32.44 32.67 -0.62
C VAL A 315 32.83 32.05 -1.96
N ASP A 316 33.49 30.90 -1.90
CA ASP A 316 33.71 30.05 -3.06
C ASP A 316 32.48 29.17 -3.36
N PHE A 317 32.59 28.26 -4.31
CA PHE A 317 31.51 27.37 -4.72
C PHE A 317 31.13 26.33 -3.64
N LYS A 318 31.83 26.30 -2.50
CA LYS A 318 31.63 25.38 -1.39
C LYS A 318 31.05 26.07 -0.14
N GLY A 319 30.72 27.36 -0.22
CA GLY A 319 30.26 28.16 0.93
C GLY A 319 31.41 28.63 1.84
N CYS A 320 32.67 28.38 1.47
CA CYS A 320 33.81 28.78 2.29
C CYS A 320 34.30 30.18 1.92
N ALA A 321 34.54 31.03 2.92
CA ALA A 321 35.08 32.37 2.71
C ALA A 321 36.45 32.35 2.02
N LEU A 322 36.65 33.25 1.06
CA LEU A 322 37.89 33.34 0.27
C LEU A 322 39.12 33.65 1.15
N ASP A 323 40.20 32.90 0.92
CA ASP A 323 41.53 33.01 1.51
C ASP A 323 42.57 32.98 0.37
N ASP A 324 43.09 34.15 0.00
CA ASP A 324 43.93 34.32 -1.19
C ASP A 324 45.36 33.79 -0.99
N ASP A 325 45.90 33.83 0.24
CA ASP A 325 47.27 33.39 0.56
C ASP A 325 47.34 32.02 1.23
N ASN A 326 46.18 31.38 1.43
CA ASN A 326 46.01 30.04 1.98
C ASN A 326 46.73 29.88 3.32
N ASP A 327 46.63 30.91 4.16
CA ASP A 327 47.18 30.91 5.51
C ASP A 327 46.16 30.41 6.56
N GLY A 328 44.91 30.23 6.16
CA GLY A 328 43.80 29.71 6.95
C GLY A 328 42.93 30.79 7.60
N VAL A 329 43.22 32.07 7.34
CA VAL A 329 42.40 33.21 7.78
C VAL A 329 41.71 33.82 6.55
N PRO A 330 40.37 33.93 6.54
CA PRO A 330 39.68 34.55 5.42
C PRO A 330 40.11 36.00 5.19
N ASN A 331 40.10 36.43 3.92
CA ASN A 331 40.56 37.76 3.49
C ASN A 331 39.90 38.94 4.24
N TYR A 332 38.68 38.76 4.77
CA TYR A 332 37.96 39.80 5.52
C TYR A 332 38.41 39.93 6.99
N LEU A 333 39.08 38.92 7.55
CA LEU A 333 39.67 38.92 8.90
C LEU A 333 41.19 39.06 8.87
N ASP A 334 41.82 38.83 7.72
CA ASP A 334 43.25 38.94 7.53
C ASP A 334 43.72 40.41 7.52
N LYS A 335 44.57 40.75 8.49
CA LYS A 335 45.20 42.07 8.60
C LYS A 335 46.48 42.21 7.80
N GLN A 336 47.06 41.09 7.33
CA GLN A 336 48.33 41.06 6.62
C GLN A 336 48.22 40.25 5.31
N PRO A 337 47.57 40.83 4.28
CA PRO A 337 47.41 40.15 2.99
C PRO A 337 48.77 39.78 2.40
N ASN A 338 48.96 38.49 2.09
CA ASN A 338 50.20 37.84 1.63
C ASN A 338 51.17 37.42 2.75
N THR A 339 50.71 36.55 3.64
CA THR A 339 51.56 35.87 4.61
C THR A 339 52.63 35.03 3.91
N LEU A 340 53.90 35.43 4.13
CA LEU A 340 55.07 34.73 3.59
C LEU A 340 55.16 33.29 4.13
N LEU A 341 55.52 32.34 3.25
CA LEU A 341 55.68 30.90 3.54
C LEU A 341 56.68 30.55 4.66
N ASN A 342 57.47 31.52 5.14
CA ASN A 342 58.47 31.32 6.21
C ASN A 342 57.94 31.64 7.61
N SER A 343 56.63 31.76 7.80
CA SER A 343 56.00 31.88 9.12
C SER A 343 55.90 30.53 9.82
N VAL A 344 56.03 30.53 11.15
CA VAL A 344 55.87 29.33 11.98
C VAL A 344 54.39 29.02 12.18
N ALA A 345 53.60 30.07 12.41
CA ALA A 345 52.16 30.01 12.55
C ALA A 345 51.54 31.36 12.15
N VAL A 346 50.22 31.38 12.00
CA VAL A 346 49.43 32.60 11.74
C VAL A 346 48.41 32.74 12.87
N GLY A 347 48.28 33.96 13.39
CA GLY A 347 47.29 34.28 14.42
C GLY A 347 45.86 34.34 13.86
N SER A 348 44.87 34.45 14.73
CA SER A 348 43.44 34.55 14.37
C SER A 348 43.07 35.76 13.50
N ASN A 349 43.99 36.70 13.32
CA ASN A 349 43.83 37.94 12.57
C ASN A 349 44.74 38.00 11.33
N GLY A 350 45.32 36.87 10.92
CA GLY A 350 46.21 36.80 9.76
C GLY A 350 47.63 37.35 9.99
N ILE A 351 47.96 37.77 11.22
CA ILE A 351 49.31 38.24 11.52
C ILE A 351 50.26 37.04 11.65
N ARG A 352 51.32 37.04 10.85
CA ARG A 352 52.37 36.02 10.90
C ARG A 352 53.13 36.00 12.23
N ILE A 353 53.45 34.80 12.68
CA ILE A 353 54.28 34.55 13.85
C ILE A 353 55.61 33.96 13.35
N ILE A 354 56.70 34.61 13.74
CA ILE A 354 58.08 34.22 13.43
C ILE A 354 58.80 33.81 14.71
N ASP A 355 59.95 33.14 14.59
CA ASP A 355 60.70 32.59 15.73
C ASP A 355 60.93 33.59 16.87
N SER A 356 61.22 34.86 16.54
CA SER A 356 61.43 35.91 17.54
C SER A 356 60.17 36.23 18.36
N HIS A 357 58.98 36.15 17.74
CA HIS A 357 57.70 36.32 18.45
C HIS A 357 57.42 35.12 19.37
N LEU A 358 57.78 33.91 18.92
CA LEU A 358 57.63 32.70 19.72
C LEU A 358 58.55 32.72 20.95
N ILE A 359 59.78 33.19 20.78
CA ILE A 359 60.72 33.40 21.89
C ILE A 359 60.16 34.42 22.89
N ALA A 360 59.60 35.54 22.42
CA ALA A 360 58.98 36.53 23.30
C ALA A 360 57.79 35.96 24.09
N LEU A 361 56.92 35.18 23.45
CA LEU A 361 55.78 34.49 24.08
C LEU A 361 56.19 33.47 25.15
N LEU A 362 57.38 32.87 25.03
CA LEU A 362 57.91 31.94 26.04
C LEU A 362 58.40 32.66 27.30
N TYR A 363 58.81 33.93 27.19
CA TYR A 363 59.28 34.73 28.33
C TYR A 363 58.13 35.42 29.08
N ASP A 364 57.01 35.72 28.40
CA ASP A 364 55.82 36.33 29.02
C ASP A 364 54.53 35.74 28.40
N PRO A 365 54.00 34.63 28.95
CA PRO A 365 52.86 33.95 28.36
C PRO A 365 51.56 34.66 28.70
N ASP A 366 51.08 35.49 27.78
CA ASP A 366 49.71 35.99 27.82
C ASP A 366 48.69 34.85 27.65
N ALA A 367 47.59 34.92 28.40
CA ALA A 367 46.52 33.94 28.30
C ALA A 367 45.76 34.11 26.98
N ILE A 368 45.88 33.14 26.08
CA ILE A 368 45.16 33.11 24.80
C ILE A 368 43.77 32.48 25.00
N ASN A 369 42.75 33.04 24.35
CA ASN A 369 41.40 32.47 24.40
C ASN A 369 41.39 31.10 23.71
N ARG A 370 40.75 30.10 24.33
CA ARG A 370 40.69 28.72 23.82
C ARG A 370 40.07 28.62 22.42
N ALA A 371 39.21 29.57 22.04
CA ALA A 371 38.66 29.66 20.68
C ALA A 371 39.73 30.00 19.63
N GLU A 372 40.72 30.82 19.99
CA GLU A 372 41.77 31.29 19.07
C GLU A 372 42.83 30.23 18.76
N VAL A 373 42.98 29.23 19.64
CA VAL A 373 43.91 28.11 19.45
C VAL A 373 43.61 27.31 18.18
N ARG A 374 42.34 27.25 17.74
CA ARG A 374 41.94 26.51 16.52
C ARG A 374 42.45 27.14 15.23
N HIS A 375 42.78 28.43 15.23
CA HIS A 375 43.30 29.15 14.06
C HIS A 375 44.82 28.97 13.88
N TYR A 376 45.53 28.41 14.86
CA TYR A 376 46.93 28.07 14.72
C TYR A 376 47.09 26.78 13.90
N LYS A 377 47.14 26.91 12.57
CA LYS A 377 47.51 25.80 11.69
C LYS A 377 49.01 25.52 11.78
N HIS A 378 49.38 24.29 12.17
CA HIS A 378 50.71 23.76 11.91
C HIS A 378 50.81 23.40 10.42
N LYS A 379 51.54 24.17 9.61
CA LYS A 379 51.91 23.73 8.24
C LYS A 379 52.96 22.62 8.33
N THR A 380 52.56 21.41 8.71
CA THR A 380 53.35 20.19 8.45
C THR A 380 52.92 19.59 7.12
N SER A 381 53.22 20.28 6.00
CA SER A 381 53.19 19.64 4.69
C SER A 381 54.53 18.93 4.46
N LYS A 382 54.72 17.74 5.03
CA LYS A 382 55.71 16.82 4.47
C LYS A 382 55.12 16.28 3.18
N SER A 383 55.71 16.64 2.05
CA SER A 383 55.43 16.03 0.75
C SER A 383 55.77 14.54 0.83
N GLU A 384 54.75 13.67 0.86
CA GLU A 384 54.92 12.22 0.73
C GLU A 384 55.37 11.90 -0.69
N LYS A 385 56.57 11.30 -0.86
CA LYS A 385 57.05 10.85 -2.15
C LYS A 385 56.49 9.45 -2.43
N LYS A 386 55.49 9.33 -3.30
CA LYS A 386 55.02 8.00 -3.77
C LYS A 386 56.00 7.41 -4.79
N TYR A 387 56.55 6.22 -4.51
CA TYR A 387 57.39 5.48 -5.44
C TYR A 387 56.57 4.48 -6.26
N ASN A 388 56.45 4.69 -7.57
CA ASN A 388 55.65 3.82 -8.44
C ASN A 388 56.41 2.58 -8.97
N LYS A 389 57.74 2.47 -8.76
CA LYS A 389 58.59 1.37 -9.25
C LYS A 389 59.81 1.20 -8.33
N ILE A 390 60.26 -0.05 -8.14
CA ILE A 390 61.51 -0.35 -7.41
C ILE A 390 62.67 0.42 -8.02
N PRO A 391 63.42 1.23 -7.24
CA PRO A 391 64.64 1.88 -7.71
C PRO A 391 65.62 0.87 -8.31
N ALA A 392 66.31 1.25 -9.39
CA ALA A 392 67.22 0.34 -10.12
C ALA A 392 68.32 -0.28 -9.24
N LYS A 393 68.66 0.36 -8.11
CA LYS A 393 69.58 -0.15 -7.09
C LYS A 393 69.05 -1.41 -6.39
N PHE A 394 67.75 -1.45 -6.07
CA PHE A 394 67.13 -2.50 -5.26
C PHE A 394 66.47 -3.60 -6.09
N LYS A 395 66.37 -3.43 -7.41
CA LYS A 395 65.82 -4.44 -8.34
C LYS A 395 66.53 -5.79 -8.29
N LYS A 396 67.78 -5.84 -7.81
CA LYS A 396 68.54 -7.11 -7.64
C LYS A 396 68.13 -7.89 -6.39
N LEU A 397 67.40 -7.26 -5.46
CA LEU A 397 66.95 -7.86 -4.21
C LEU A 397 65.58 -8.54 -4.35
N ASP A 398 64.82 -8.19 -5.39
CA ASP A 398 63.59 -8.87 -5.81
C ASP A 398 63.96 -10.21 -6.48
N LEU A 399 63.89 -11.29 -5.70
CA LEU A 399 64.29 -12.64 -6.10
C LEU A 399 63.18 -13.35 -6.87
N ASN A 400 61.92 -13.01 -6.59
CA ASN A 400 60.74 -13.64 -7.20
C ASN A 400 60.21 -12.87 -8.43
N GLN A 401 60.78 -11.69 -8.72
CA GLN A 401 60.49 -10.80 -9.86
C GLN A 401 59.05 -10.28 -9.89
N ASP A 402 58.41 -10.13 -8.73
CA ASP A 402 57.04 -9.62 -8.63
C ASP A 402 56.96 -8.09 -8.56
N ASN A 403 58.10 -7.39 -8.62
CA ASN A 403 58.24 -5.93 -8.44
C ASN A 403 57.77 -5.43 -7.06
N TYR A 404 57.76 -6.29 -6.06
CA TYR A 404 57.51 -5.98 -4.66
C TYR A 404 58.64 -6.52 -3.79
N ILE A 405 59.10 -5.76 -2.80
CA ILE A 405 60.13 -6.27 -1.88
C ILE A 405 59.40 -6.89 -0.69
N SER A 406 59.44 -8.22 -0.60
CA SER A 406 58.87 -8.94 0.53
C SER A 406 59.69 -8.76 1.81
N VAL A 407 59.07 -9.02 2.97
CA VAL A 407 59.74 -8.99 4.28
C VAL A 407 60.97 -9.91 4.29
N ASP A 408 60.87 -11.08 3.65
CA ASP A 408 61.96 -12.05 3.59
C ASP A 408 63.13 -11.57 2.73
N GLU A 409 62.86 -10.80 1.66
CA GLU A 409 63.89 -10.20 0.80
C GLU A 409 64.56 -9.01 1.47
N LEU A 410 63.80 -8.18 2.19
CA LEU A 410 64.33 -7.11 3.03
C LEU A 410 65.25 -7.68 4.11
N GLN A 411 64.82 -8.73 4.81
CA GLN A 411 65.62 -9.35 5.86
C GLN A 411 66.91 -9.95 5.30
N LYS A 412 66.85 -10.64 4.15
CA LYS A 412 68.05 -11.14 3.46
C LYS A 412 69.01 -10.03 3.04
N ALA A 413 68.49 -8.87 2.62
CA ALA A 413 69.31 -7.72 2.26
C ALA A 413 70.04 -7.14 3.49
N ILE A 414 69.35 -7.07 4.62
CA ILE A 414 69.92 -6.63 5.91
C ILE A 414 70.98 -7.63 6.39
N ASP A 415 70.67 -8.92 6.39
CA ASP A 415 71.60 -9.98 6.81
C ASP A 415 72.85 -10.01 5.91
N SER A 416 72.67 -9.84 4.59
CA SER A 416 73.79 -9.79 3.63
C SER A 416 74.68 -8.56 3.82
N LEU A 417 74.16 -7.44 4.34
CA LEU A 417 75.00 -6.30 4.75
C LEU A 417 75.85 -6.67 5.98
N PHE A 418 75.24 -7.27 7.00
CA PHE A 418 75.95 -7.64 8.22
C PHE A 418 77.01 -8.73 7.99
N ASP A 419 76.78 -9.62 7.02
CA ASP A 419 77.73 -10.65 6.60
C ASP A 419 78.83 -10.13 5.64
N PHE A 420 78.87 -8.82 5.36
CA PHE A 420 79.79 -8.16 4.40
C PHE A 420 79.77 -8.78 2.99
N SER A 421 78.66 -9.41 2.61
CA SER A 421 78.51 -10.10 1.33
C SER A 421 77.84 -9.24 0.25
N SER A 422 77.35 -8.05 0.61
CA SER A 422 76.73 -7.09 -0.31
C SER A 422 77.53 -5.79 -0.45
N ASN A 423 77.27 -5.07 -1.55
CA ASN A 423 77.82 -3.73 -1.81
C ASN A 423 76.89 -2.60 -1.31
N LEU A 424 75.90 -2.90 -0.47
CA LEU A 424 74.96 -1.90 0.07
C LEU A 424 75.64 -1.10 1.19
N THR A 425 75.28 0.18 1.34
CA THR A 425 75.68 0.99 2.49
C THR A 425 74.57 1.03 3.54
N VAL A 426 74.90 1.47 4.76
CA VAL A 426 73.90 1.67 5.83
C VAL A 426 72.81 2.66 5.40
N GLU A 427 73.17 3.69 4.63
CA GLU A 427 72.22 4.67 4.09
C GLU A 427 71.26 4.03 3.07
N ASP A 428 71.76 3.11 2.23
CA ASP A 428 70.93 2.39 1.27
C ASP A 428 69.93 1.43 1.96
N ILE A 429 70.20 0.97 3.18
CA ILE A 429 69.24 0.18 3.97
C ILE A 429 68.10 1.05 4.49
N TYR A 430 68.38 2.27 4.94
CA TYR A 430 67.32 3.20 5.34
C TYR A 430 66.44 3.56 4.13
N GLU A 431 67.05 3.84 2.96
CA GLU A 431 66.31 4.09 1.72
C GLU A 431 65.47 2.87 1.30
N LEU A 432 65.99 1.65 1.47
CA LEU A 432 65.26 0.40 1.20
C LEU A 432 64.11 0.16 2.19
N GLN A 433 64.31 0.46 3.48
CA GLN A 433 63.29 0.32 4.51
C GLN A 433 62.15 1.31 4.29
N ASP A 434 62.47 2.57 3.98
CA ASP A 434 61.48 3.60 3.65
C ASP A 434 60.68 3.18 2.40
N PHE A 435 61.36 2.71 1.35
CA PHE A 435 60.69 2.16 0.17
C PHE A 435 59.79 0.95 0.52
N PHE A 436 60.24 0.02 1.37
CA PHE A 436 59.45 -1.14 1.79
C PHE A 436 58.12 -0.76 2.46
N PHE A 437 58.10 0.34 3.23
CA PHE A 437 56.89 0.83 3.87
C PHE A 437 56.01 1.69 2.94
N GLU A 438 56.56 2.21 1.84
CA GLU A 438 55.86 3.10 0.90
C GLU A 438 55.38 2.42 -0.40
N GLN A 439 55.93 1.25 -0.78
CA GLN A 439 55.67 0.51 -2.03
C GLN A 439 54.25 -0.07 -2.18
#